data_AF-A0A2I0GVD6-F1
#
_entry.id   AF-A0A2I0GVD6-F1
#
_cell.length_a   1.000
_cell.length_b   1.000
_cell.length_c   1.000
_cell.angle_alpha   90.00
_cell.angle_beta   90.00
_cell.angle_gamma   90.00
#
_symmetry.space_group_name_H-M   'P 1'
#
loop_
_entity.id
_entity.type
_entity.pdbx_description
1 polymer ?
#
loop_
_entity_poly.entity_id
_entity_poly.type
_entity_poly.pdbx_seq_one_letter_code
_entity_poly.pdbx_strand_id
1 'polypeptide(L)'
;MDFSSFRGVKFNSGLDFSKTNLKDTPNFLNVYISPINTNRETFRIIKNSFDDAGNKIEANRFFIEEMKAYRRELKIKGGEWFNRFILFFNRCASNFGGNYILPIIWLVISVVIYSEIIDWHNRFFVENEYFWNRDFNTLSVRANSIAESFLPFSRFLQGREGLEFTSLLFYILFVILTWQTIVAVKRHTQR
;
A
#
# COMPACT_ATOMS: atom_id res chain seq x y z
N MET A 1 2.15 -2.09 -42.43
CA MET A 1 2.33 -1.86 -40.97
C MET A 1 1.56 -2.96 -40.29
N ASP A 2 2.25 -3.99 -39.80
CA ASP A 2 1.59 -5.12 -39.16
C ASP A 2 1.59 -4.89 -37.65
N PHE A 3 0.55 -4.25 -37.13
CA PHE A 3 0.34 -4.15 -35.69
C PHE A 3 -0.86 -4.99 -35.28
N SER A 4 -0.69 -5.78 -34.23
CA SER A 4 -1.76 -6.59 -33.66
C SER A 4 -2.73 -5.70 -32.88
N SER A 5 -4.03 -5.84 -33.13
CA SER A 5 -5.08 -5.08 -32.45
C SER A 5 -6.12 -6.00 -31.83
N PHE A 6 -6.37 -5.82 -30.54
CA PHE A 6 -7.41 -6.51 -29.76
C PHE A 6 -8.50 -5.53 -29.31
N ARG A 7 -8.68 -4.42 -30.05
CA ARG A 7 -9.64 -3.38 -29.71
C ARG A 7 -11.06 -3.94 -29.62
N GLY A 8 -11.73 -3.75 -28.49
CA GLY A 8 -13.11 -4.20 -28.25
C GLY A 8 -13.30 -5.70 -28.08
N VAL A 9 -12.23 -6.49 -28.06
CA VAL A 9 -12.30 -7.96 -27.87
C VAL A 9 -12.68 -8.28 -26.43
N LYS A 10 -13.45 -9.36 -26.24
CA LYS A 10 -13.85 -9.88 -24.93
C LYS A 10 -13.28 -11.28 -24.71
N PHE A 11 -12.31 -11.40 -23.81
CA PHE A 11 -11.73 -12.67 -23.37
C PHE A 11 -12.40 -13.14 -22.07
N ASN A 12 -13.44 -13.95 -22.19
CA ASN A 12 -14.24 -14.40 -21.03
C ASN A 12 -13.55 -15.47 -20.16
N SER A 13 -12.63 -16.24 -20.74
CA SER A 13 -11.97 -17.37 -20.07
C SER A 13 -10.52 -17.10 -19.68
N GLY A 14 -10.08 -15.84 -19.76
CA GLY A 14 -8.71 -15.41 -19.51
C GLY A 14 -7.85 -15.32 -20.77
N LEU A 15 -6.61 -14.89 -20.59
CA LEU A 15 -5.62 -14.71 -21.66
C LEU A 15 -4.21 -14.91 -21.11
N ASP A 16 -3.33 -15.53 -21.88
CA ASP A 16 -1.92 -15.75 -21.51
C ASP A 16 -0.98 -15.35 -22.65
N PHE A 17 -0.34 -14.19 -22.51
CA PHE A 17 0.74 -13.69 -23.37
C PHE A 17 2.15 -13.99 -22.86
N SER A 18 2.33 -14.69 -21.73
CA SER A 18 3.68 -14.95 -21.18
C SER A 18 4.56 -15.81 -22.07
N LYS A 19 3.96 -16.59 -22.96
CA LYS A 19 4.65 -17.48 -23.90
C LYS A 19 4.54 -17.01 -25.34
N THR A 20 4.06 -15.79 -25.56
CA THR A 20 3.91 -15.22 -26.91
C THR A 20 5.04 -14.25 -27.19
N ASN A 21 5.59 -14.32 -28.40
CA ASN A 21 6.55 -13.33 -28.89
C ASN A 21 5.78 -12.24 -29.64
N LEU A 22 5.65 -11.06 -29.04
CA LEU A 22 4.98 -9.91 -29.62
C LEU A 22 6.05 -9.00 -30.24
N LYS A 23 5.96 -8.79 -31.56
CA LYS A 23 6.90 -7.93 -32.30
C LYS A 23 6.78 -6.47 -31.87
N ASP A 24 5.54 -6.02 -31.65
CA ASP A 24 5.19 -4.67 -31.18
C ASP A 24 4.10 -4.79 -30.09
N THR A 25 3.93 -3.76 -29.26
CA THR A 25 2.86 -3.72 -28.24
C THR A 25 1.48 -3.67 -28.90
N PRO A 26 0.60 -4.67 -28.68
CA PRO A 26 -0.72 -4.66 -29.31
C PRO A 26 -1.62 -3.56 -28.76
N ASN A 27 -2.61 -3.16 -29.55
CA ASN A 27 -3.64 -2.22 -29.10
C ASN A 27 -4.74 -2.95 -28.29
N PHE A 28 -4.97 -2.53 -27.04
CA PHE A 28 -5.95 -3.13 -26.13
C PHE A 28 -7.16 -2.23 -25.82
N LEU A 29 -7.39 -1.15 -26.57
CA LEU A 29 -8.46 -0.21 -26.27
C LEU A 29 -9.84 -0.89 -26.18
N ASN A 30 -10.60 -0.62 -25.11
CA ASN A 30 -11.90 -1.24 -24.82
C ASN A 30 -11.88 -2.78 -24.73
N VAL A 31 -10.72 -3.41 -24.50
CA VAL A 31 -10.64 -4.84 -24.26
C VAL A 31 -11.29 -5.20 -22.92
N TYR A 32 -11.97 -6.33 -22.87
CA TYR A 32 -12.36 -6.99 -21.64
C TYR A 32 -11.55 -8.28 -21.50
N ILE A 33 -10.90 -8.47 -20.35
CA ILE A 33 -10.15 -9.69 -20.04
C ILE A 33 -10.59 -10.17 -18.67
N SER A 34 -11.06 -11.42 -18.62
CA SER A 34 -11.40 -12.09 -17.38
C SER A 34 -10.15 -12.23 -16.50
N PRO A 35 -10.20 -11.81 -15.22
CA PRO A 35 -9.09 -12.01 -14.31
C PRO A 35 -8.82 -13.48 -13.95
N ILE A 36 -9.81 -14.34 -14.18
CA ILE A 36 -9.69 -15.78 -13.98
C ILE A 36 -8.86 -16.34 -15.13
N ASN A 37 -7.90 -17.21 -14.81
CA ASN A 37 -6.95 -17.82 -15.77
C ASN A 37 -6.07 -16.83 -16.55
N THR A 38 -6.02 -15.56 -16.16
CA THR A 38 -5.06 -14.58 -16.69
C THR A 38 -3.89 -14.43 -15.74
N ASN A 39 -2.68 -14.59 -16.27
CA ASN A 39 -1.44 -14.48 -15.50
C ASN A 39 -0.98 -13.02 -15.33
N ARG A 40 -0.07 -12.81 -14.37
CA ARG A 40 0.49 -11.49 -14.07
C ARG A 40 1.13 -10.83 -15.30
N GLU A 41 1.87 -11.61 -16.10
CA GLU A 41 2.60 -11.09 -17.24
C GLU A 41 1.69 -10.48 -18.30
N THR A 42 0.55 -11.11 -18.57
CA THR A 42 -0.45 -10.56 -19.50
C THR A 42 -0.94 -9.20 -19.06
N PHE A 43 -1.28 -9.04 -17.77
CA PHE A 43 -1.66 -7.73 -17.23
C PHE A 43 -0.55 -6.69 -17.32
N ARG A 44 0.71 -7.11 -17.11
CA ARG A 44 1.87 -6.23 -17.26
C ARG A 44 2.03 -5.74 -18.70
N ILE A 45 1.88 -6.62 -19.69
CA ILE A 45 1.95 -6.27 -21.13
C ILE A 45 0.85 -5.27 -21.48
N ILE A 46 -0.39 -5.52 -21.06
CA ILE A 46 -1.53 -4.65 -21.36
C ILE A 46 -1.38 -3.29 -20.68
N LYS A 47 -0.98 -3.27 -19.41
CA LYS A 47 -0.68 -2.04 -18.67
C LYS A 47 0.35 -1.20 -19.43
N ASN A 48 1.46 -1.80 -19.85
CA ASN A 48 2.51 -1.10 -20.58
C ASN A 48 1.98 -0.51 -21.90
N SER A 49 1.16 -1.25 -22.66
CA SER A 49 0.52 -0.73 -23.88
C SER A 49 -0.31 0.54 -23.62
N PHE A 50 -1.06 0.60 -22.51
CA PHE A 50 -1.79 1.81 -22.13
C PHE A 50 -0.88 2.92 -21.60
N ASP A 51 0.17 2.59 -20.87
CA ASP A 51 1.15 3.55 -20.37
C ASP A 51 1.89 4.26 -21.51
N ASP A 52 2.29 3.49 -22.54
CA ASP A 52 2.94 3.95 -23.77
C ASP A 52 2.01 4.84 -24.59
N ALA A 53 0.71 4.51 -24.62
CA ALA A 53 -0.33 5.32 -25.26
C ALA A 53 -0.76 6.55 -24.43
N GLY A 54 -0.16 6.78 -23.25
CA GLY A 54 -0.53 7.87 -22.34
C GLY A 54 -1.86 7.69 -21.60
N ASN A 55 -2.55 6.56 -21.76
CA ASN A 55 -3.82 6.28 -21.11
C ASN A 55 -3.62 5.76 -19.68
N LYS A 56 -3.29 6.67 -18.76
CA LYS A 56 -2.95 6.34 -17.37
C LYS A 56 -4.10 5.73 -16.56
N ILE A 57 -5.35 6.05 -16.90
CA ILE A 57 -6.54 5.51 -16.23
C ILE A 57 -6.63 3.99 -16.49
N GLU A 58 -6.54 3.59 -17.77
CA GLU A 58 -6.58 2.18 -18.14
C GLU A 58 -5.32 1.44 -17.69
N ALA A 59 -4.15 2.06 -17.80
CA ALA A 59 -2.92 1.49 -17.25
C ALA A 59 -3.06 1.18 -15.75
N ASN A 60 -3.60 2.12 -14.95
CA ASN A 60 -3.81 1.90 -13.52
C ASN A 60 -4.83 0.78 -13.23
N ARG A 61 -5.88 0.66 -14.05
CA ARG A 61 -6.85 -0.46 -13.96
C ARG A 61 -6.14 -1.81 -14.12
N PHE A 62 -5.30 -1.95 -15.15
CA PHE A 62 -4.57 -3.19 -15.40
C PHE A 62 -3.40 -3.42 -14.43
N PHE A 63 -2.81 -2.36 -13.87
CA PHE A 63 -1.86 -2.47 -12.76
C PHE A 63 -2.50 -3.11 -11.52
N ILE A 64 -3.73 -2.72 -11.17
CA ILE A 64 -4.47 -3.32 -10.04
C ILE A 64 -4.69 -4.83 -10.30
N GLU A 65 -5.04 -5.21 -11.52
CA GLU A 65 -5.19 -6.63 -11.89
C GLU A 65 -3.85 -7.39 -11.89
N GLU A 66 -2.75 -6.76 -12.34
CA GLU A 66 -1.39 -7.29 -12.20
C GLU A 66 -1.07 -7.62 -10.73
N MET A 67 -1.36 -6.69 -9.80
CA MET A 67 -1.10 -6.87 -8.38
C MET A 67 -1.99 -7.95 -7.74
N LYS A 68 -3.25 -8.06 -8.19
CA LYS A 68 -4.15 -9.16 -7.77
C LYS A 68 -3.64 -10.51 -8.26
N ALA A 69 -3.16 -10.61 -9.51
CA ALA A 69 -2.54 -11.81 -10.05
C ALA A 69 -1.27 -12.19 -9.28
N TYR A 70 -0.38 -11.23 -9.02
CA TYR A 70 0.82 -11.43 -8.22
C TYR A 70 0.51 -11.97 -6.81
N ARG A 71 -0.52 -11.42 -6.15
CA ARG A 71 -0.96 -11.92 -4.85
C ARG A 71 -1.47 -13.37 -4.90
N ARG A 72 -2.18 -13.76 -5.97
CA ARG A 72 -2.64 -15.16 -6.16
C ARG A 72 -1.44 -16.09 -6.36
N GLU A 73 -0.46 -15.69 -7.16
CA GLU A 73 0.77 -16.44 -7.39
C GLU A 73 1.55 -16.67 -6.08
N LEU A 74 1.71 -15.63 -5.25
CA LEU A 74 2.40 -15.77 -3.96
C LEU A 74 1.69 -16.69 -2.98
N LYS A 75 0.35 -16.73 -2.99
CA LYS A 75 -0.42 -17.68 -2.17
C LYS A 75 -0.13 -19.13 -2.57
N ILE A 76 -0.08 -19.40 -3.87
CA ILE A 76 0.14 -20.75 -4.43
C ILE A 76 1.60 -21.19 -4.26
N LYS A 77 2.55 -20.31 -4.62
CA LYS A 77 3.99 -20.65 -4.65
C LYS A 77 4.70 -20.58 -3.29
N GLY A 78 3.99 -20.26 -2.20
CA GLY A 78 4.62 -20.16 -0.88
C GLY A 78 5.61 -18.98 -0.74
N GLY A 79 5.35 -17.85 -1.40
CA GLY A 79 6.29 -16.72 -1.38
C GLY A 79 6.51 -16.10 0.00
N GLU A 80 7.63 -15.38 0.14
CA GLU A 80 8.10 -14.79 1.41
C GLU A 80 7.01 -14.03 2.18
N TRP A 81 7.00 -14.21 3.50
CA TRP A 81 6.01 -13.61 4.41
C TRP A 81 6.02 -12.07 4.31
N PHE A 82 7.19 -11.46 4.14
CA PHE A 82 7.35 -10.01 4.06
C PHE A 82 6.70 -9.43 2.79
N ASN A 83 6.88 -10.06 1.63
CA ASN A 83 6.21 -9.65 0.39
C ASN A 83 4.69 -9.76 0.49
N ARG A 84 4.18 -10.80 1.17
CA ARG A 84 2.75 -10.94 1.45
C ARG A 84 2.24 -9.82 2.36
N PHE A 85 3.01 -9.46 3.39
CA PHE A 85 2.68 -8.36 4.29
C PHE A 85 2.62 -7.02 3.55
N ILE A 86 3.62 -6.70 2.71
CA ILE A 86 3.63 -5.49 1.89
C ILE A 86 2.39 -5.42 1.00
N LEU A 87 2.07 -6.50 0.27
CA LEU A 87 0.89 -6.52 -0.61
C LEU A 87 -0.42 -6.42 0.16
N PHE A 88 -0.50 -7.02 1.35
CA PHE A 88 -1.65 -6.89 2.22
C PHE A 88 -1.83 -5.44 2.66
N PHE A 89 -0.77 -4.81 3.17
CA PHE A 89 -0.78 -3.41 3.59
C PHE A 89 -1.15 -2.48 2.42
N ASN A 90 -0.54 -2.65 1.25
CA ASN A 90 -0.79 -1.80 0.08
C ASN A 90 -2.25 -1.93 -0.42
N ARG A 91 -2.82 -3.14 -0.36
CA ARG A 91 -4.25 -3.34 -0.66
C ARG A 91 -5.14 -2.68 0.39
N CYS A 92 -4.83 -2.84 1.67
CA CYS A 92 -5.61 -2.30 2.77
C CYS A 92 -5.58 -0.76 2.77
N ALA A 93 -4.41 -0.17 2.55
CA ALA A 93 -4.21 1.26 2.60
C ALA A 93 -4.84 1.98 1.39
N SER A 94 -4.66 1.48 0.17
CA SER A 94 -5.04 2.23 -1.05
C SER A 94 -5.63 1.38 -2.17
N ASN A 95 -5.90 0.10 -1.93
CA ASN A 95 -6.25 -0.87 -2.97
C ASN A 95 -5.27 -0.83 -4.17
N PHE A 96 -3.96 -0.87 -3.87
CA PHE A 96 -2.86 -0.73 -4.84
C PHE A 96 -2.83 0.62 -5.57
N GLY A 97 -3.19 1.69 -4.87
CA GLY A 97 -3.29 3.05 -5.44
C GLY A 97 -4.53 3.28 -6.30
N GLY A 98 -5.47 2.33 -6.33
CA GLY A 98 -6.74 2.46 -7.05
C GLY A 98 -7.76 3.36 -6.34
N ASN A 99 -7.70 3.46 -5.01
CA ASN A 99 -8.62 4.26 -4.21
C ASN A 99 -7.84 5.28 -3.35
N TYR A 100 -7.96 6.57 -3.67
CA TYR A 100 -7.31 7.64 -2.92
C TYR A 100 -8.10 8.12 -1.69
N ILE A 101 -9.40 7.80 -1.61
CA ILE A 101 -10.22 8.10 -0.43
C ILE A 101 -9.82 7.20 0.74
N LEU A 102 -9.41 5.96 0.45
CA LEU A 102 -9.06 4.97 1.48
C LEU A 102 -7.85 5.38 2.35
N PRO A 103 -6.71 5.87 1.81
CA PRO A 103 -5.63 6.44 2.61
C PRO A 103 -6.06 7.60 3.50
N ILE A 104 -6.97 8.47 3.01
CA ILE A 104 -7.49 9.60 3.78
C ILE A 104 -8.33 9.12 4.96
N ILE A 105 -9.19 8.11 4.75
CA ILE A 105 -9.95 7.47 5.83
C ILE A 105 -9.00 6.88 6.87
N TRP A 106 -7.95 6.17 6.44
CA TRP A 106 -6.95 5.63 7.36
C TRP A 106 -6.19 6.70 8.13
N LEU A 107 -5.89 7.85 7.51
CA LEU A 107 -5.31 9.00 8.21
C LEU A 107 -6.23 9.48 9.33
N VAL A 108 -7.51 9.73 9.04
CA VAL A 108 -8.50 10.16 10.05
C VAL A 108 -8.63 9.15 11.18
N ILE A 109 -8.78 7.86 10.85
CA ILE A 109 -8.87 6.78 11.84
C ILE A 109 -7.60 6.74 12.70
N SER A 110 -6.41 6.85 12.08
CA SER A 110 -5.15 6.81 12.81
C SER A 110 -5.03 7.95 13.82
N VAL A 111 -5.44 9.17 13.45
CA VAL A 111 -5.47 10.33 14.36
C VAL A 111 -6.41 10.10 15.53
N VAL A 112 -7.62 9.60 15.28
CA VAL A 112 -8.59 9.29 16.35
C VAL A 112 -8.02 8.23 17.31
N ILE A 113 -7.48 7.14 16.79
CA ILE A 113 -6.86 6.08 17.61
C ILE A 113 -5.72 6.65 18.47
N TYR A 114 -4.87 7.49 17.88
CA TYR A 114 -3.76 8.09 18.61
C TYR A 114 -4.21 9.03 19.72
N SER A 115 -5.23 9.86 19.46
CA SER A 115 -5.86 10.70 20.49
C SER A 115 -6.41 9.85 21.64
N GLU A 116 -7.13 8.77 21.34
CA GLU A 116 -7.66 7.87 22.37
C GLU A 116 -6.55 7.18 23.19
N ILE A 117 -5.42 6.82 22.56
CA ILE A 117 -4.26 6.25 23.27
C ILE A 117 -3.67 7.26 24.25
N ILE A 118 -3.53 8.53 23.86
CA ILE A 118 -3.02 9.59 24.72
C ILE A 118 -3.99 9.82 25.89
N ASP A 119 -5.28 9.95 25.60
CA ASP A 119 -6.30 10.19 26.63
C ASP A 119 -6.45 9.00 27.58
N TRP A 120 -6.29 7.77 27.08
CA TRP A 120 -6.23 6.58 27.90
C TRP A 120 -4.98 6.60 28.79
N HIS A 121 -3.82 6.93 28.22
CA HIS A 121 -2.57 7.02 28.97
C HIS A 121 -2.66 8.03 30.11
N ASN A 122 -3.09 9.26 29.82
CA ASN A 122 -3.21 10.34 30.80
C ASN A 122 -4.23 10.03 31.92
N ARG A 123 -5.25 9.20 31.65
CA ARG A 123 -6.26 8.82 32.64
C ARG A 123 -5.83 7.67 33.55
N PHE A 124 -5.11 6.69 33.01
CA PHE A 124 -4.78 5.45 33.72
C PHE A 124 -3.38 5.47 34.33
N PHE A 125 -2.46 6.29 33.83
CA PHE A 125 -1.10 6.36 34.32
C PHE A 125 -0.85 7.74 34.92
N VAL A 126 -0.52 7.75 36.21
CA VAL A 126 0.16 8.89 36.84
C VAL A 126 1.54 8.98 36.20
N GLU A 127 2.07 10.20 36.02
CA GLU A 127 3.27 10.62 35.25
C GLU A 127 4.54 9.73 35.32
N ASN A 128 4.58 8.67 36.14
CA ASN A 128 5.75 7.82 36.34
C ASN A 128 5.49 6.29 36.34
N GLU A 129 4.31 5.79 36.01
CA GLU A 129 4.08 4.33 35.89
C GLU A 129 3.83 3.93 34.43
N TYR A 130 4.81 3.24 33.85
CA TYR A 130 4.77 2.76 32.47
C TYR A 130 3.78 1.60 32.31
N PHE A 131 3.27 1.45 31.07
CA PHE A 131 2.13 0.65 30.62
C PHE A 131 1.96 -0.81 31.14
N TRP A 132 2.97 -1.41 31.75
CA TRP A 132 3.01 -2.85 31.94
C TRP A 132 3.77 -3.25 33.22
N ASN A 133 3.36 -4.39 33.78
CA ASN A 133 4.01 -5.17 34.85
C ASN A 133 5.55 -5.02 34.87
N ARG A 134 6.18 -5.07 36.05
CA ARG A 134 7.58 -4.70 36.34
C ARG A 134 8.63 -5.12 35.27
N ASP A 135 8.47 -6.27 34.62
CA ASP A 135 9.36 -6.75 33.56
C ASP A 135 9.26 -5.96 32.24
N PHE A 136 8.05 -5.57 31.84
CA PHE A 136 7.83 -4.76 30.64
C PHE A 136 8.19 -3.29 30.83
N ASN A 137 8.25 -2.80 32.07
CA ASN A 137 8.72 -1.44 32.35
C ASN A 137 10.13 -1.22 31.78
N THR A 138 11.04 -2.19 31.96
CA THR A 138 12.41 -2.11 31.42
C THR A 138 12.44 -2.05 29.89
N LEU A 139 11.56 -2.82 29.23
CA LEU A 139 11.44 -2.79 27.77
C LEU A 139 10.84 -1.47 27.28
N SER A 140 9.82 -0.95 27.96
CA SER A 140 9.18 0.32 27.64
C SER A 140 10.18 1.48 27.75
N VAL A 141 10.95 1.53 28.85
CA VAL A 141 11.98 2.56 29.05
C VAL A 141 13.04 2.50 27.95
N ARG A 142 13.51 1.30 27.59
CA ARG A 142 14.45 1.15 26.48
C ARG A 142 13.85 1.61 25.15
N ALA A 143 12.61 1.23 24.85
CA ALA A 143 11.94 1.61 23.61
C ALA A 143 11.75 3.13 23.50
N ASN A 144 11.33 3.78 24.59
CA ASN A 144 11.17 5.23 24.65
C ASN A 144 12.52 5.96 24.50
N SER A 145 13.57 5.51 25.18
CA SER A 145 14.92 6.07 25.03
C SER A 145 15.47 5.93 23.60
N ILE A 146 15.22 4.79 22.94
CA ILE A 146 15.54 4.60 21.52
C ILE A 146 14.77 5.59 20.65
N ALA A 147 13.48 5.81 20.95
CA ALA A 147 12.64 6.73 20.19
C ALA A 147 13.11 8.18 20.31
N GLU A 148 13.49 8.63 21.51
CA GLU A 148 14.07 9.97 21.73
C GLU A 148 15.39 10.17 20.99
N SER A 149 16.18 9.11 20.86
CA SER A 149 17.44 9.12 20.10
C SER A 149 17.23 9.27 18.59
N PHE A 150 16.01 9.10 18.09
CA PHE A 150 15.67 9.25 16.68
C PHE A 150 15.52 10.74 16.31
N LEU A 151 16.64 11.36 15.92
CA LEU A 151 16.76 12.82 15.66
C LEU A 151 15.65 13.46 14.80
N PRO A 152 15.14 12.83 13.71
CA PRO A 152 14.07 13.44 12.92
C PRO A 152 12.76 13.67 13.69
N PHE A 153 12.50 12.86 14.71
CA PHE A 153 11.26 12.92 15.49
C PHE A 153 11.47 13.37 16.93
N SER A 154 12.69 13.40 17.45
CA SER A 154 12.99 13.72 18.86
C SER A 154 12.31 15.01 19.33
N ARG A 155 12.28 16.07 18.50
CA ARG A 155 11.58 17.33 18.82
C ARG A 155 10.05 17.20 18.94
N PHE A 156 9.44 16.29 18.19
CA PHE A 156 8.00 16.01 18.23
C PHE A 156 7.62 15.03 19.35
N LEU A 157 8.63 14.43 20.00
CA LEU A 157 8.51 13.50 21.12
C LEU A 157 8.77 14.18 22.48
N GLN A 158 9.49 15.31 22.49
CA GLN A 158 9.76 16.11 23.69
C GLN A 158 8.45 16.49 24.41
N GLY A 159 8.35 16.13 25.69
CA GLY A 159 7.20 16.41 26.56
C GLY A 159 6.11 15.32 26.56
N ARG A 160 6.39 14.13 26.02
CA ARG A 160 5.48 12.97 26.05
C ARG A 160 6.10 11.81 26.84
N GLU A 161 6.42 12.07 28.10
CA GLU A 161 7.06 11.13 29.01
C GLU A 161 6.32 9.79 29.03
N GLY A 162 6.98 8.72 28.59
CA GLY A 162 6.43 7.37 28.56
C GLY A 162 5.67 6.97 27.29
N LEU A 163 5.42 7.91 26.38
CA LEU A 163 4.71 7.69 25.11
C LEU A 163 5.59 7.91 23.87
N GLU A 164 6.89 8.14 24.02
CA GLU A 164 7.79 8.54 22.94
C GLU A 164 7.86 7.48 21.83
N PHE A 165 7.97 6.20 22.21
CA PHE A 165 7.99 5.10 21.26
C PHE A 165 6.66 4.95 20.50
N THR A 166 5.54 5.01 21.22
CA THR A 166 4.20 4.94 20.63
C THR A 166 3.95 6.10 19.67
N SER A 167 4.38 7.30 20.06
CA SER A 167 4.30 8.51 19.25
C SER A 167 5.18 8.42 17.99
N LEU A 168 6.38 7.85 18.10
CA LEU A 168 7.25 7.59 16.94
C LEU A 168 6.59 6.65 15.94
N LEU A 169 6.03 5.53 16.40
CA LEU A 169 5.31 4.58 15.52
C LEU A 169 4.13 5.26 14.81
N PHE A 170 3.39 6.11 15.54
CA PHE A 170 2.31 6.89 14.95
C PHE A 170 2.81 7.85 13.88
N TYR A 171 3.88 8.61 14.13
CA TYR A 171 4.43 9.53 13.13
C TYR A 171 4.94 8.80 11.88
N ILE A 172 5.60 7.65 12.03
CA ILE A 172 6.03 6.82 10.90
C ILE A 172 4.81 6.38 10.08
N LEU A 173 3.76 5.87 10.75
CA LEU A 173 2.52 5.49 10.10
C LEU A 173 1.87 6.67 9.37
N PHE A 174 1.83 7.83 10.00
CA PHE A 174 1.25 9.06 9.45
C PHE A 174 1.98 9.51 8.17
N VAL A 175 3.32 9.47 8.17
CA VAL A 175 4.13 9.77 6.99
C VAL A 175 3.85 8.78 5.86
N ILE A 176 3.78 7.47 6.17
CA ILE A 176 3.47 6.43 5.17
C ILE A 176 2.09 6.67 4.56
N LEU A 177 1.06 6.93 5.37
CA LEU A 177 -0.30 7.16 4.90
C LEU A 177 -0.42 8.48 4.10
N THR A 178 0.31 9.52 4.51
CA THR A 178 0.39 10.78 3.76
C THR A 178 1.02 10.55 2.39
N TRP A 179 2.12 9.80 2.32
CA TRP A 179 2.74 9.43 1.07
C TRP A 179 1.81 8.61 0.17
N GLN A 180 1.10 7.63 0.73
CA GLN A 180 0.10 6.84 0.00
C GLN A 180 -1.03 7.71 -0.56
N THR A 181 -1.47 8.71 0.19
CA THR A 181 -2.48 9.68 -0.25
C THR A 181 -1.98 10.48 -1.45
N ILE A 182 -0.77 11.04 -1.36
CA ILE A 182 -0.15 11.81 -2.46
C ILE A 182 -0.03 10.96 -3.72
N VAL A 183 0.49 9.74 -3.59
CA VAL A 183 0.66 8.82 -4.74
C VAL A 183 -0.69 8.47 -5.36
N ALA A 184 -1.71 8.17 -4.54
CA ALA A 184 -3.03 7.82 -5.04
C ALA A 184 -3.69 9.01 -5.74
N VAL A 185 -3.61 10.22 -5.19
CA VAL A 185 -4.12 11.45 -5.83
C VAL A 185 -3.40 11.71 -7.15
N LYS A 186 -2.07 11.59 -7.19
CA LYS A 186 -1.28 11.79 -8.42
C LYS A 186 -1.74 10.83 -9.54
N ARG A 187 -1.98 9.56 -9.21
CA ARG A 187 -2.46 8.56 -10.19
C ARG A 187 -3.84 8.86 -10.77
N HIS A 188 -4.70 9.56 -10.03
CA HIS A 188 -6.04 9.96 -10.48
C HIS A 188 -6.08 11.30 -11.20
N THR A 189 -5.10 12.18 -10.93
CA THR A 189 -5.06 13.55 -11.47
C THR A 189 -4.19 13.71 -12.71
N GLN A 190 -3.18 12.84 -12.90
CA GLN A 190 -2.38 12.83 -14.13
C GLN A 190 -3.20 12.25 -15.30
N ARG A 191 -3.77 13.16 -16.09
CA ARG A 191 -4.35 12.90 -17.41
C ARG A 191 -3.34 13.21 -18.50
#